data_AF-G9K5Z6-F1
#
_entry.id   AF-G9K5Z6-F1
#
_cell.length_a   1.000
_cell.length_b   1.000
_cell.length_c   1.000
_cell.angle_alpha   90.00
_cell.angle_beta   90.00
_cell.angle_gamma   90.00
#
_symmetry.space_group_name_H-M   'P 1'
#
loop_
_entity.id
_entity.type
_entity.pdbx_description
1 polymer ?
#
loop_
_entity_poly.entity_id
_entity_poly.type
_entity_poly.pdbx_seq_one_letter_code
_entity_poly.pdbx_strand_id
1 'polypeptide(L)'
;LDQHPFSFTPLIQRSLEFSVSYVFTEVGEGVTFERFIVQCMNLIKMIVKNYAYKPSKNFEDSSPETLEAHKIKMAFFTYPTLTEICRRLVSHYFLLTEEELTMWEEDPEGFTVEETGGDSWKYSLRPCTEVLFIDIFHEYNQTLTPVLLEMMQTLQGPTNVEDMNALLIKDAVYNAVGLAAYELFDSVDFDQWFKNQLLPELQVIHNRYKPLRRRVIWLIGQWISVKFKSDLRPMLYEAICNLLQDQDLVVRIETATTL
;
A
#
# COMPACT_ATOMS: atom_id res chain seq x y z
N LEU A 1 -5.04 -18.11 15.87
CA LEU A 1 -5.67 -18.20 14.54
C LEU A 1 -4.97 -19.22 13.65
N ASP A 2 -3.63 -19.30 13.66
CA ASP A 2 -2.89 -20.24 12.79
C ASP A 2 -3.07 -21.72 13.13
N GLN A 3 -3.17 -22.06 14.42
CA GLN A 3 -3.28 -23.46 14.86
C GLN A 3 -4.72 -23.96 14.94
N HIS A 4 -5.65 -23.09 15.36
CA HIS A 4 -7.06 -23.42 15.60
C HIS A 4 -7.99 -22.32 15.06
N PRO A 5 -8.12 -22.19 13.73
CA PRO A 5 -8.90 -21.11 13.12
C PRO A 5 -10.39 -21.21 13.47
N PHE A 6 -10.99 -22.40 13.46
CA PHE A 6 -12.43 -22.56 13.72
C PHE A 6 -12.83 -22.28 15.17
N SER A 7 -11.93 -22.50 16.13
CA SER A 7 -12.17 -22.13 17.54
C SER A 7 -12.32 -20.62 17.73
N PHE A 8 -11.81 -19.81 16.80
CA PHE A 8 -11.90 -18.36 16.82
C PHE A 8 -13.15 -17.81 16.12
N THR A 9 -13.88 -18.63 15.36
CA THR A 9 -15.08 -18.19 14.61
C THR A 9 -16.05 -17.34 15.42
N PRO A 10 -16.40 -17.69 16.68
CA PRO A 10 -17.32 -16.88 17.49
C PRO A 10 -16.81 -15.48 17.86
N LEU A 11 -15.49 -15.24 17.74
CA LEU A 11 -14.83 -13.98 18.09
C LEU A 11 -14.54 -13.10 16.88
N ILE A 12 -14.62 -13.64 15.66
CA ILE A 12 -14.26 -12.91 14.41
C ILE A 12 -14.95 -11.55 14.36
N GLN A 13 -16.28 -11.51 14.52
CA GLN A 13 -17.05 -10.28 14.38
C GLN A 13 -16.59 -9.21 15.38
N ARG A 14 -16.55 -9.55 16.69
CA ARG A 14 -16.16 -8.60 17.74
C ARG A 14 -14.71 -8.14 17.58
N SER A 15 -13.82 -9.03 17.16
CA SER A 15 -12.42 -8.70 16.91
C SER A 15 -12.25 -7.73 15.74
N LEU A 16 -13.01 -7.93 14.66
CA LEU A 16 -13.02 -7.02 13.51
C LEU A 16 -13.63 -5.66 13.87
N GLU A 17 -14.80 -5.65 14.53
CA GLU A 17 -15.45 -4.42 15.01
C GLU A 17 -14.52 -3.61 15.92
N PHE A 18 -13.89 -4.26 16.89
CA PHE A 18 -12.92 -3.63 17.77
C PHE A 18 -11.72 -3.08 16.99
N SER A 19 -11.04 -3.93 16.21
CA SER A 19 -9.80 -3.53 15.54
C SER A 19 -10.03 -2.44 14.50
N VAL A 20 -11.09 -2.54 13.70
CA VAL A 20 -11.39 -1.54 12.66
C VAL A 20 -11.87 -0.23 13.27
N SER A 21 -12.68 -0.26 14.32
CA SER A 21 -13.14 0.95 15.00
C SER A 21 -11.96 1.78 15.53
N TYR A 22 -11.03 1.15 16.26
CA TYR A 22 -9.89 1.87 16.83
C TYR A 22 -8.81 2.24 15.79
N VAL A 23 -8.66 1.50 14.70
CA VAL A 23 -7.56 1.73 13.74
C VAL A 23 -7.97 2.60 12.56
N PHE A 24 -9.23 2.55 12.14
CA PHE A 24 -9.70 3.21 10.91
C PHE A 24 -10.83 4.21 11.14
N THR A 25 -11.12 4.58 12.39
CA THR A 25 -12.10 5.63 12.71
C THR A 25 -11.57 6.57 13.80
N GLU A 26 -12.26 7.67 14.03
CA GLU A 26 -11.91 8.69 15.03
C GLU A 26 -11.89 8.15 16.48
N VAL A 27 -12.48 6.98 16.73
CA VAL A 27 -12.53 6.35 18.07
C VAL A 27 -11.14 6.08 18.65
N GLY A 28 -10.15 5.81 17.81
CA GLY A 28 -8.77 5.54 18.25
C GLY A 28 -7.87 6.76 18.38
N GLU A 29 -8.35 7.94 17.97
CA GLU A 29 -7.53 9.15 18.00
C GLU A 29 -7.13 9.51 19.44
N GLY A 30 -5.83 9.71 19.66
CA GLY A 30 -5.27 10.06 20.97
C GLY A 30 -5.20 8.94 22.02
N VAL A 31 -5.67 7.73 21.70
CA VAL A 31 -5.64 6.58 22.63
C VAL A 31 -4.88 5.36 22.08
N THR A 32 -4.57 5.36 20.79
CA THR A 32 -3.81 4.29 20.13
C THR A 32 -2.31 4.60 20.11
N PHE A 33 -1.50 3.54 20.04
CA PHE A 33 -0.04 3.63 19.92
C PHE A 33 0.43 2.53 18.96
N GLU A 34 1.65 2.67 18.43
CA GLU A 34 2.16 1.87 17.32
C GLU A 34 1.94 0.36 17.52
N ARG A 35 2.42 -0.19 18.63
CA ARG A 35 2.30 -1.63 18.92
C ARG A 35 0.84 -2.09 18.99
N PHE A 36 -0.07 -1.27 19.50
CA PHE A 36 -1.50 -1.62 19.50
C PHE A 36 -2.05 -1.69 18.07
N ILE A 37 -1.75 -0.68 17.25
CA ILE A 37 -2.19 -0.61 15.85
C ILE A 37 -1.66 -1.83 15.07
N VAL A 38 -0.37 -2.14 15.21
CA VAL A 38 0.26 -3.30 14.58
C VAL A 38 -0.46 -4.60 14.97
N GLN A 39 -0.80 -4.81 16.25
CA GLN A 39 -1.52 -6.02 16.66
C GLN A 39 -2.95 -6.09 16.09
N CYS A 40 -3.67 -4.96 16.04
CA CYS A 40 -5.00 -4.89 15.43
C CYS A 40 -4.95 -5.18 13.92
N MET A 41 -4.01 -4.56 13.20
CA MET A 41 -3.82 -4.81 11.76
C MET A 41 -3.43 -6.26 11.48
N ASN A 42 -2.54 -6.84 12.29
CA ASN A 42 -2.20 -8.26 12.20
C ASN A 42 -3.39 -9.18 12.46
N LEU A 43 -4.25 -8.85 13.43
CA LEU A 43 -5.48 -9.60 13.68
C LEU A 43 -6.43 -9.56 12.47
N ILE A 44 -6.63 -8.38 11.88
CA ILE A 44 -7.44 -8.21 10.66
C ILE A 44 -6.85 -9.05 9.53
N LYS A 45 -5.54 -8.93 9.28
CA LYS A 45 -4.79 -9.69 8.27
C LYS A 45 -4.98 -11.19 8.43
N MET A 46 -4.82 -11.71 9.66
CA MET A 46 -4.98 -13.14 9.96
C MET A 46 -6.40 -13.65 9.67
N ILE A 47 -7.42 -12.81 9.84
CA ILE A 47 -8.82 -13.17 9.52
C ILE A 47 -9.06 -13.09 8.00
N VAL A 48 -8.57 -12.05 7.34
CA VAL A 48 -8.72 -11.85 5.88
C VAL A 48 -8.06 -12.99 5.11
N LYS A 49 -6.82 -13.34 5.44
CA LYS A 49 -6.02 -14.34 4.72
C LYS A 49 -6.21 -15.78 5.16
N ASN A 50 -7.07 -16.04 6.15
CA ASN A 50 -7.24 -17.40 6.62
C ASN A 50 -7.89 -18.29 5.55
N TYR A 51 -7.13 -19.25 5.03
CA TYR A 51 -7.63 -20.22 4.05
C TYR A 51 -8.77 -21.09 4.59
N ALA A 52 -8.82 -21.33 5.91
CA ALA A 52 -9.91 -22.07 6.54
C ALA A 52 -11.25 -21.31 6.51
N TYR A 53 -11.25 -20.01 6.21
CA TYR A 53 -12.46 -19.18 6.08
C TYR A 53 -12.81 -18.90 4.62
N LYS A 54 -12.13 -19.54 3.67
CA LYS A 54 -12.37 -19.39 2.23
C LYS A 54 -13.10 -20.63 1.71
N PRO A 55 -14.36 -20.50 1.27
CA PRO A 55 -15.09 -21.60 0.66
C PRO A 55 -14.37 -22.13 -0.58
N SER A 56 -14.53 -23.43 -0.84
CA SER A 56 -14.15 -24.07 -2.09
C SER A 56 -14.92 -23.50 -3.27
N LYS A 57 -14.38 -23.66 -4.49
CA LYS A 57 -15.06 -23.22 -5.72
C LYS A 57 -16.47 -23.80 -5.85
N ASN A 58 -16.63 -25.06 -5.47
CA ASN A 58 -17.94 -25.68 -5.27
C ASN A 58 -18.32 -25.50 -3.81
N PHE A 59 -19.30 -24.64 -3.52
CA PHE A 59 -19.72 -24.34 -2.15
C PHE A 59 -20.20 -25.56 -1.36
N GLU A 60 -20.75 -26.56 -2.03
CA GLU A 60 -21.22 -27.82 -1.42
C GLU A 60 -20.08 -28.65 -0.79
N ASP A 61 -18.84 -28.46 -1.25
CA ASP A 61 -17.66 -29.16 -0.73
C ASP A 61 -17.08 -28.50 0.53
N SER A 62 -17.61 -27.33 0.94
CA SER A 62 -17.10 -26.57 2.09
C SER A 62 -17.71 -27.05 3.41
N SER A 63 -16.89 -27.10 4.46
CA SER A 63 -17.37 -27.46 5.80
C SER A 63 -18.33 -26.40 6.36
N PRO A 64 -19.28 -26.76 7.23
CA PRO A 64 -20.17 -25.79 7.88
C PRO A 64 -19.43 -24.69 8.63
N GLU A 65 -18.30 -25.00 9.27
CA GLU A 65 -17.46 -24.04 10.00
C GLU A 65 -16.79 -23.03 9.07
N THR A 66 -16.37 -23.49 7.89
CA THR A 66 -15.79 -22.62 6.84
C THR A 66 -16.85 -21.64 6.35
N LEU A 67 -18.06 -22.13 6.07
CA LEU A 67 -19.17 -21.32 5.59
C LEU A 67 -19.63 -20.29 6.64
N GLU A 68 -19.67 -20.66 7.92
CA GLU A 68 -20.04 -19.73 8.98
C GLU A 68 -19.00 -18.61 9.16
N ALA A 69 -17.70 -18.96 9.20
CA ALA A 69 -16.64 -17.95 9.28
C ALA A 69 -16.63 -17.04 8.04
N HIS A 70 -16.84 -17.61 6.85
CA HIS A 70 -16.95 -16.85 5.61
C HIS A 70 -18.13 -15.87 5.64
N LYS A 71 -19.30 -16.32 6.11
CA LYS A 71 -20.50 -15.50 6.25
C LYS A 71 -20.25 -14.30 7.17
N ILE A 72 -19.59 -14.49 8.31
CA ILE A 72 -19.21 -13.40 9.21
C ILE A 72 -18.28 -12.41 8.50
N LYS A 73 -17.27 -12.89 7.77
CA LYS A 73 -16.35 -12.03 7.00
C LYS A 73 -17.12 -11.20 5.97
N MET A 74 -17.98 -11.81 5.16
CA MET A 74 -18.75 -11.12 4.12
C MET A 74 -19.75 -10.11 4.71
N ALA A 75 -20.35 -10.42 5.85
CA ALA A 75 -21.24 -9.48 6.55
C ALA A 75 -20.49 -8.26 7.11
N PHE A 76 -19.21 -8.41 7.47
CA PHE A 76 -18.39 -7.33 8.02
C PHE A 76 -17.72 -6.48 6.94
N PHE A 77 -17.05 -7.12 5.97
CA PHE A 77 -16.30 -6.46 4.89
C PHE A 77 -17.23 -6.00 3.77
N THR A 78 -18.16 -5.11 4.14
CA THR A 78 -19.06 -4.42 3.22
C THR A 78 -18.31 -3.33 2.44
N TYR A 79 -18.94 -2.82 1.37
CA TYR A 79 -18.39 -1.71 0.59
C TYR A 79 -17.96 -0.51 1.46
N PRO A 80 -18.80 0.06 2.34
CA PRO A 80 -18.38 1.16 3.23
C PRO A 80 -17.16 0.83 4.07
N THR A 81 -17.15 -0.34 4.72
CA THR A 81 -16.04 -0.80 5.56
C THR A 81 -14.73 -0.88 4.77
N LEU A 82 -14.77 -1.53 3.60
CA LEU A 82 -13.61 -1.70 2.73
C LEU A 82 -13.09 -0.37 2.21
N THR A 83 -13.99 0.52 1.77
CA THR A 83 -13.60 1.85 1.27
C THR A 83 -12.98 2.72 2.35
N GLU A 84 -13.49 2.68 3.58
CA GLU A 84 -12.92 3.44 4.69
C GLU A 84 -11.54 2.91 5.08
N ILE A 85 -11.39 1.59 5.21
CA ILE A 85 -10.07 0.96 5.48
C ILE A 85 -9.06 1.36 4.41
N CYS A 86 -9.42 1.20 3.13
CA CYS A 86 -8.54 1.56 2.02
C CYS A 86 -8.17 3.04 2.05
N ARG A 87 -9.15 3.93 2.22
CA ARG A 87 -8.90 5.38 2.24
C ARG A 87 -8.00 5.78 3.40
N ARG A 88 -8.24 5.26 4.61
CA ARG A 88 -7.43 5.56 5.79
C ARG A 88 -6.01 4.99 5.70
N LEU A 89 -5.82 3.79 5.15
CA LEU A 89 -4.49 3.25 4.88
C LEU A 89 -3.68 4.21 4.01
N VAL A 90 -4.27 4.67 2.91
CA VAL A 90 -3.59 5.55 1.96
C VAL A 90 -3.43 6.98 2.50
N SER A 91 -4.50 7.60 3.01
CA SER A 91 -4.52 9.02 3.35
C SER A 91 -3.96 9.33 4.74
N HIS A 92 -3.66 8.32 5.56
CA HIS A 92 -3.13 8.51 6.90
C HIS A 92 -1.86 7.70 7.12
N TYR A 93 -1.91 6.38 6.92
CA TYR A 93 -0.80 5.50 7.27
C TYR A 93 0.34 5.46 6.24
N PHE A 94 0.07 5.78 4.97
CA PHE A 94 1.10 5.79 3.91
C PHE A 94 1.79 7.14 3.76
N LEU A 95 1.26 8.22 4.35
CA LEU A 95 1.93 9.51 4.34
C LEU A 95 3.27 9.39 5.08
N LEU A 96 4.33 9.99 4.52
CA LEU A 96 5.58 10.15 5.26
C LEU A 96 5.37 11.13 6.41
N THR A 97 5.77 10.71 7.59
CA THR A 97 5.72 11.50 8.83
C THR A 97 6.92 12.44 8.92
N GLU A 98 6.84 13.43 9.81
CA GLU A 98 7.97 14.32 10.08
C GLU A 98 9.19 13.57 10.63
N GLU A 99 8.97 12.50 11.42
CA GLU A 99 10.04 11.64 11.94
C GLU A 99 10.74 10.87 10.81
N GLU A 100 9.97 10.28 9.88
CA GLU A 100 10.52 9.61 8.69
C GLU A 100 11.28 10.58 7.78
N LEU A 101 10.75 11.79 7.57
CA LEU A 101 11.45 12.82 6.79
C LEU A 101 12.72 13.31 7.49
N THR A 102 12.73 13.37 8.82
CA THR A 102 13.94 13.71 9.58
C THR A 102 14.98 12.61 9.46
N MET A 103 14.57 11.35 9.62
CA MET A 103 15.44 10.19 9.42
C MET A 103 16.02 10.15 8.01
N TRP A 104 15.23 10.48 6.98
CA TRP A 104 15.70 10.60 5.61
C TRP A 104 16.89 11.57 5.50
N GLU A 105 16.81 12.74 6.14
CA GLU A 105 17.90 13.73 6.08
C GLU A 105 19.12 13.32 6.92
N GLU A 106 18.90 12.76 8.11
CA GLU A 106 19.95 12.49 9.10
C GLU A 106 20.67 11.15 8.87
N ASP A 107 19.93 10.11 8.49
CA ASP A 107 20.42 8.75 8.22
C ASP A 107 19.68 8.13 7.01
N PRO A 108 20.00 8.57 5.77
CA PRO A 108 19.36 8.08 4.56
C PRO A 108 19.52 6.57 4.33
N GLU A 109 20.61 5.95 4.79
CA GLU A 109 20.77 4.50 4.71
C GLU A 109 19.85 3.79 5.70
N GLY A 110 19.79 4.27 6.95
CA GLY A 110 18.86 3.78 7.97
C GLY A 110 17.41 3.82 7.50
N PHE A 111 16.98 4.95 6.89
CA PHE A 111 15.65 5.10 6.30
C PHE A 111 15.33 3.98 5.29
N THR A 112 16.28 3.65 4.40
CA THR A 112 16.05 2.61 3.37
C THR A 112 16.00 1.18 3.90
N VAL A 113 16.67 0.91 5.03
CA VAL A 113 16.70 -0.44 5.65
C VAL A 113 15.40 -0.74 6.41
N GLU A 114 14.81 0.25 7.08
CA GLU A 114 13.56 0.05 7.82
C GLU A 114 12.38 -0.37 6.91
N GLU A 115 12.41 0.03 5.63
CA GLU A 115 11.37 -0.33 4.65
C GLU A 115 11.53 -1.74 4.05
N THR A 116 12.68 -2.39 4.21
CA THR A 116 13.02 -3.64 3.49
C THR A 116 13.30 -4.81 4.43
N GLY A 117 12.25 -5.40 5.01
CA GLY A 117 12.42 -6.51 5.98
C GLY A 117 11.37 -7.60 5.89
N GLY A 118 11.80 -8.87 5.90
CA GLY A 118 10.94 -10.05 5.74
C GLY A 118 9.71 -10.11 6.66
N ASP A 119 9.89 -10.42 7.93
CA ASP A 119 8.79 -10.55 8.90
C ASP A 119 8.54 -9.28 9.74
N SER A 120 9.09 -8.12 9.32
CA SER A 120 9.02 -6.85 10.06
C SER A 120 7.58 -6.34 10.21
N TRP A 121 6.69 -6.67 9.28
CA TRP A 121 5.25 -6.37 9.34
C TRP A 121 4.56 -6.85 10.63
N LYS A 122 5.14 -7.84 11.32
CA LYS A 122 4.62 -8.33 12.61
C LYS A 122 4.85 -7.33 13.76
N TYR A 123 5.77 -6.38 13.59
CA TYR A 123 6.31 -5.57 14.69
C TYR A 123 6.34 -4.08 14.38
N SER A 124 6.57 -3.69 13.13
CA SER A 124 6.74 -2.30 12.71
C SER A 124 5.51 -1.80 11.96
N LEU A 125 5.09 -0.55 12.23
CA LEU A 125 3.87 0.01 11.64
C LEU A 125 3.90 0.10 10.12
N ARG A 126 4.97 0.65 9.53
CA ARG A 126 5.05 0.88 8.08
C ARG A 126 4.91 -0.42 7.26
N PRO A 127 5.69 -1.50 7.53
CA PRO A 127 5.49 -2.74 6.79
C PRO A 127 4.15 -3.42 7.12
N CYS A 128 3.62 -3.22 8.33
CA CYS A 128 2.31 -3.77 8.73
C CYS A 128 1.15 -3.17 7.91
N THR A 129 1.15 -1.85 7.71
CA THR A 129 0.10 -1.14 6.98
C THR A 129 0.12 -1.53 5.50
N GLU A 130 1.31 -1.62 4.89
CA GLU A 130 1.50 -2.01 3.49
C GLU A 130 1.08 -3.47 3.24
N VAL A 131 1.48 -4.39 4.13
CA VAL A 131 1.08 -5.80 4.04
C VAL A 131 -0.42 -5.97 4.23
N LEU A 132 -1.05 -5.26 5.18
CA LEU A 132 -2.49 -5.30 5.35
C LEU A 132 -3.22 -4.75 4.11
N PHE A 133 -2.72 -3.65 3.53
CA PHE A 133 -3.25 -3.07 2.30
C PHE A 133 -3.21 -4.10 1.16
N ILE A 134 -2.06 -4.72 0.89
CA ILE A 134 -1.91 -5.77 -0.14
C ILE A 134 -2.92 -6.90 0.10
N ASP A 135 -3.01 -7.41 1.33
CA ASP A 135 -3.85 -8.56 1.65
C ASP A 135 -5.35 -8.26 1.50
N ILE A 136 -5.79 -7.06 1.88
CA ILE A 136 -7.18 -6.60 1.69
C ILE A 136 -7.45 -6.32 0.21
N PHE A 137 -6.56 -5.61 -0.47
CA PHE A 137 -6.73 -5.25 -1.88
C PHE A 137 -6.80 -6.50 -2.77
N HIS A 138 -5.92 -7.47 -2.53
CA HIS A 138 -5.93 -8.74 -3.25
C HIS A 138 -7.26 -9.49 -3.09
N GLU A 139 -7.76 -9.62 -1.86
CA GLU A 139 -9.00 -10.37 -1.57
C GLU A 139 -10.26 -9.64 -2.06
N TYR A 140 -10.26 -8.30 -2.08
CA TYR A 140 -11.44 -7.48 -2.39
C TYR A 140 -11.24 -6.53 -3.59
N ASN A 141 -10.36 -6.87 -4.54
CA ASN A 141 -9.96 -6.00 -5.66
C ASN A 141 -11.15 -5.47 -6.48
N GLN A 142 -12.19 -6.27 -6.68
CA GLN A 142 -13.38 -5.86 -7.45
C GLN A 142 -14.07 -4.63 -6.82
N THR A 143 -14.01 -4.52 -5.49
CA THR A 143 -14.57 -3.39 -4.75
C THR A 143 -13.58 -2.23 -4.66
N LEU A 144 -12.29 -2.52 -4.51
CA LEU A 144 -11.27 -1.51 -4.17
C LEU A 144 -10.58 -0.88 -5.37
N THR A 145 -10.53 -1.56 -6.52
CA THR A 145 -9.97 -1.01 -7.76
C THR A 145 -10.59 0.34 -8.14
N PRO A 146 -11.93 0.49 -8.20
CA PRO A 146 -12.54 1.80 -8.51
C PRO A 146 -12.15 2.91 -7.52
N VAL A 147 -12.01 2.58 -6.23
CA VAL A 147 -11.65 3.54 -5.18
C VAL A 147 -10.23 4.06 -5.39
N LEU A 148 -9.29 3.15 -5.66
CA LEU A 148 -7.89 3.54 -5.86
C LEU A 148 -7.68 4.29 -7.19
N LEU A 149 -8.42 3.91 -8.25
CA LEU A 149 -8.43 4.66 -9.51
C LEU A 149 -9.00 6.06 -9.33
N GLU A 150 -10.05 6.24 -8.53
CA GLU A 150 -10.57 7.57 -8.18
C GLU A 150 -9.48 8.41 -7.48
N MET A 151 -8.79 7.85 -6.48
CA MET A 151 -7.70 8.53 -5.77
C MET A 151 -6.53 8.88 -6.71
N MET A 152 -6.23 8.05 -7.69
CA MET A 152 -5.20 8.32 -8.69
C MET A 152 -5.64 9.44 -9.65
N GLN A 153 -6.91 9.45 -10.07
CA GLN A 153 -7.45 10.45 -11.01
C GLN A 153 -7.46 11.86 -10.43
N THR A 154 -7.68 12.03 -9.11
CA THR A 154 -7.66 13.34 -8.46
C THR A 154 -6.25 13.97 -8.42
N LEU A 155 -5.20 13.20 -8.72
CA LEU A 155 -3.79 13.62 -8.66
C LEU A 155 -3.14 13.75 -10.05
N GLN A 156 -3.95 13.76 -11.11
CA GLN A 156 -3.46 13.97 -12.47
C GLN A 156 -2.84 15.35 -12.66
N GLY A 157 -1.73 15.40 -13.39
CA GLY A 157 -1.03 16.64 -13.70
C GLY A 157 0.06 17.01 -12.69
N PRO A 158 0.73 18.16 -12.92
CA PRO A 158 1.85 18.60 -12.11
C PRO A 158 1.39 19.00 -10.70
N THR A 159 2.15 18.56 -9.69
CA THR A 159 1.91 18.94 -8.30
C THR A 159 2.68 20.22 -7.96
N ASN A 160 2.04 21.14 -7.25
CA ASN A 160 2.69 22.37 -6.78
C ASN A 160 3.82 22.02 -5.81
N VAL A 161 5.05 22.40 -6.14
CA VAL A 161 6.26 22.13 -5.32
C VAL A 161 6.26 22.86 -3.97
N GLU A 162 5.44 23.90 -3.84
CA GLU A 162 5.27 24.63 -2.58
C GLU A 162 4.26 23.98 -1.62
N ASP A 163 3.43 23.06 -2.12
CA ASP A 163 2.44 22.34 -1.33
C ASP A 163 2.97 20.96 -0.93
N MET A 164 3.65 20.91 0.23
CA MET A 164 4.20 19.66 0.76
C MET A 164 3.12 18.61 1.00
N ASN A 165 1.93 19.01 1.46
CA ASN A 165 0.86 18.06 1.72
C ASN A 165 0.38 17.41 0.43
N ALA A 166 0.24 18.19 -0.65
CA ALA A 166 -0.12 17.64 -1.96
C ALA A 166 0.95 16.66 -2.49
N LEU A 167 2.23 16.92 -2.23
CA LEU A 167 3.32 15.99 -2.60
C LEU A 167 3.25 14.68 -1.80
N LEU A 168 3.03 14.76 -0.49
CA LEU A 168 2.93 13.58 0.39
C LEU A 168 1.67 12.74 0.10
N ILE A 169 0.54 13.37 -0.18
CA ILE A 169 -0.69 12.67 -0.60
C ILE A 169 -0.44 11.92 -1.91
N LYS A 170 0.27 12.55 -2.85
CA LYS A 170 0.59 11.92 -4.13
C LYS A 170 1.58 10.76 -3.98
N ASP A 171 2.59 10.92 -3.14
CA ASP A 171 3.48 9.84 -2.74
C ASP A 171 2.69 8.64 -2.18
N ALA A 172 1.79 8.88 -1.23
CA ALA A 172 0.99 7.82 -0.61
C ALA A 172 0.06 7.10 -1.60
N VAL A 173 -0.59 7.82 -2.51
CA VAL A 173 -1.41 7.20 -3.56
C VAL A 173 -0.54 6.40 -4.53
N TYR A 174 0.64 6.89 -4.90
CA TYR A 174 1.58 6.14 -5.73
C TYR A 174 2.12 4.90 -5.03
N ASN A 175 2.32 4.96 -3.71
CA ASN A 175 2.65 3.78 -2.91
C ASN A 175 1.56 2.71 -3.08
N ALA A 176 0.30 3.08 -2.82
CA ALA A 176 -0.85 2.19 -2.96
C ALA A 176 -1.00 1.58 -4.36
N VAL A 177 -0.84 2.40 -5.42
CA VAL A 177 -0.92 1.93 -6.82
C VAL A 177 0.24 1.00 -7.18
N GLY A 178 1.44 1.22 -6.61
CA GLY A 178 2.57 0.33 -6.79
C GLY A 178 2.37 -1.01 -6.09
N LEU A 179 1.90 -1.00 -4.83
CA LEU A 179 1.60 -2.22 -4.07
C LEU A 179 0.50 -3.07 -4.72
N ALA A 180 -0.45 -2.43 -5.42
CA ALA A 180 -1.57 -3.08 -6.11
C ALA A 180 -1.33 -3.29 -7.63
N ALA A 181 -0.08 -3.22 -8.12
CA ALA A 181 0.20 -3.28 -9.55
C ALA A 181 -0.36 -4.54 -10.23
N TYR A 182 -0.29 -5.70 -9.56
CA TYR A 182 -0.81 -6.96 -10.08
C TYR A 182 -2.34 -7.00 -10.19
N GLU A 183 -3.06 -6.31 -9.32
CA GLU A 183 -4.52 -6.22 -9.38
C GLU A 183 -4.98 -5.13 -10.37
N LEU A 184 -4.13 -4.16 -10.68
CA LEU A 184 -4.47 -2.98 -11.50
C LEU A 184 -4.04 -3.04 -12.96
N PHE A 185 -3.21 -4.01 -13.39
CA PHE A 185 -2.57 -3.98 -14.73
C PHE A 185 -3.54 -3.99 -15.92
N ASP A 186 -4.77 -4.47 -15.73
CA ASP A 186 -5.82 -4.44 -16.75
C ASP A 186 -6.69 -3.18 -16.69
N SER A 187 -6.63 -2.43 -15.59
CA SER A 187 -7.41 -1.21 -15.37
C SER A 187 -6.61 0.08 -15.62
N VAL A 188 -5.28 -0.01 -15.68
CA VAL A 188 -4.38 1.14 -15.89
C VAL A 188 -3.55 0.93 -17.15
N ASP A 189 -3.58 1.90 -18.07
CA ASP A 189 -2.63 1.97 -19.19
C ASP A 189 -1.30 2.54 -18.67
N PHE A 190 -0.48 1.66 -18.09
CA PHE A 190 0.79 2.03 -17.48
C PHE A 190 1.78 2.62 -18.48
N ASP A 191 1.79 2.13 -19.73
CA ASP A 191 2.68 2.65 -20.77
C ASP A 191 2.40 4.13 -21.07
N GLN A 192 1.11 4.52 -21.13
CA GLN A 192 0.73 5.92 -21.30
C GLN A 192 1.01 6.75 -20.05
N TRP A 193 0.67 6.21 -18.87
CA TRP A 193 0.90 6.92 -17.61
C TRP A 193 2.39 7.18 -17.37
N PHE A 194 3.24 6.19 -17.66
CA PHE A 194 4.70 6.31 -17.63
C PHE A 194 5.20 7.47 -18.48
N LYS A 195 4.79 7.53 -19.75
CA LYS A 195 5.24 8.58 -20.69
C LYS A 195 4.73 9.97 -20.33
N ASN A 196 3.45 10.06 -19.98
CA ASN A 196 2.75 11.33 -19.92
C ASN A 196 2.84 12.00 -18.56
N GLN A 197 3.17 11.24 -17.50
CA GLN A 197 3.21 11.76 -16.14
C GLN A 197 4.46 11.33 -15.38
N LEU A 198 4.69 10.02 -15.19
CA LEU A 198 5.76 9.55 -14.31
C LEU A 198 7.15 10.01 -14.79
N LEU A 199 7.43 9.89 -16.10
CA LEU A 199 8.71 10.30 -16.66
C LEU A 199 8.97 11.81 -16.50
N PRO A 200 8.03 12.72 -16.85
CA PRO A 200 8.15 14.15 -16.53
C PRO A 200 8.40 14.43 -15.04
N GLU A 201 7.73 13.71 -14.14
CA GLU A 201 7.88 13.90 -12.69
C GLU A 201 9.29 13.54 -12.20
N LEU A 202 9.91 12.48 -12.75
CA LEU A 202 11.31 12.14 -12.46
C LEU A 202 12.29 13.26 -12.84
N GLN A 203 11.94 14.12 -13.80
CA GLN A 203 12.81 15.22 -14.24
C GLN A 203 12.65 16.50 -13.41
N VAL A 204 11.77 16.53 -12.40
CA VAL A 204 11.56 17.73 -11.57
C VAL A 204 12.72 17.90 -10.59
N ILE A 205 13.61 18.84 -10.90
CA ILE A 205 14.77 19.20 -10.08
C ILE A 205 14.35 20.21 -9.01
N HIS A 206 13.86 19.69 -7.88
CA HIS A 206 13.56 20.50 -6.69
C HIS A 206 13.75 19.67 -5.42
N ASN A 207 14.28 20.29 -4.36
CA ASN A 207 14.60 19.57 -3.11
C ASN A 207 13.34 18.95 -2.48
N ARG A 208 12.24 19.71 -2.39
CA ARG A 208 10.96 19.23 -1.85
C ARG A 208 10.31 18.10 -2.67
N TYR A 209 10.75 17.90 -3.91
CA TYR A 209 10.17 16.90 -4.81
C TYR A 209 10.84 15.52 -4.66
N LYS A 210 11.90 15.41 -3.86
CA LYS A 210 12.63 14.14 -3.67
C LYS A 210 11.77 12.96 -3.20
N PRO A 211 10.76 13.10 -2.31
CA PRO A 211 9.96 11.95 -1.90
C PRO A 211 9.18 11.40 -3.09
N LEU A 212 8.64 12.29 -3.92
CA LEU A 212 7.90 11.91 -5.11
C LEU A 212 8.82 11.32 -6.19
N ARG A 213 10.05 11.85 -6.41
CA ARG A 213 11.01 11.21 -7.33
C ARG A 213 11.33 9.78 -6.92
N ARG A 214 11.68 9.57 -5.64
CA ARG A 214 11.94 8.24 -5.06
C ARG A 214 10.74 7.32 -5.27
N ARG A 215 9.53 7.79 -4.94
CA ARG A 215 8.32 6.99 -5.07
C ARG A 215 7.99 6.64 -6.52
N VAL A 216 8.17 7.56 -7.44
CA VAL A 216 7.90 7.33 -8.86
C VAL A 216 8.85 6.27 -9.42
N ILE A 217 10.15 6.31 -9.09
CA ILE A 217 11.08 5.27 -9.58
C ILE A 217 10.77 3.90 -8.96
N TRP A 218 10.46 3.85 -7.66
CA TRP A 218 9.99 2.62 -6.99
C TRP A 218 8.72 2.06 -7.64
N LEU A 219 7.73 2.92 -7.90
CA LEU A 219 6.46 2.57 -8.55
C LEU A 219 6.72 1.96 -9.92
N ILE A 220 7.61 2.56 -10.71
CA ILE A 220 7.98 1.99 -12.02
C ILE A 220 8.57 0.60 -11.83
N GLY A 221 9.45 0.40 -10.84
CA GLY A 221 9.99 -0.91 -10.47
C GLY A 221 8.92 -1.97 -10.20
N GLN A 222 7.84 -1.61 -9.50
CA GLN A 222 6.72 -2.53 -9.27
C GLN A 222 6.04 -2.94 -10.58
N TRP A 223 5.78 -1.98 -11.47
CA TRP A 223 5.00 -2.21 -12.69
C TRP A 223 5.77 -2.87 -13.83
N ILE A 224 7.09 -2.68 -13.93
CA ILE A 224 7.90 -3.33 -14.98
C ILE A 224 7.91 -4.85 -14.88
N SER A 225 7.74 -5.39 -13.67
CA SER A 225 7.65 -6.82 -13.42
C SER A 225 6.29 -7.41 -13.81
N VAL A 226 5.25 -6.58 -13.90
CA VAL A 226 3.86 -6.97 -14.18
C VAL A 226 3.53 -6.78 -15.66
N LYS A 227 3.64 -5.55 -16.18
CA LYS A 227 3.26 -5.21 -17.56
C LYS A 227 3.93 -3.91 -18.01
N PHE A 228 4.91 -4.02 -18.90
CA PHE A 228 5.59 -2.87 -19.48
C PHE A 228 6.13 -3.20 -20.88
N LYS A 229 5.86 -2.33 -21.86
CA LYS A 229 6.33 -2.53 -23.24
C LYS A 229 7.85 -2.47 -23.34
N SER A 230 8.44 -3.43 -24.07
CA SER A 230 9.89 -3.49 -24.34
C SER A 230 10.44 -2.19 -24.94
N ASP A 231 9.65 -1.54 -25.81
CA ASP A 231 10.06 -0.35 -26.55
C ASP A 231 10.22 0.88 -25.65
N LEU A 232 9.72 0.82 -24.41
CA LEU A 232 9.85 1.89 -23.42
C LEU A 232 11.06 1.72 -22.50
N ARG A 233 11.70 0.55 -22.52
CA ARG A 233 12.89 0.27 -21.71
C ARG A 233 14.05 1.23 -21.98
N PRO A 234 14.36 1.65 -23.23
CA PRO A 234 15.40 2.65 -23.46
C PRO A 234 15.14 3.96 -22.71
N MET A 235 13.89 4.45 -22.71
CA MET A 235 13.51 5.67 -21.99
C MET A 235 13.62 5.49 -20.47
N LEU A 236 13.24 4.31 -19.96
CA LEU A 236 13.41 3.98 -18.55
C LEU A 236 14.89 3.92 -18.15
N TYR A 237 15.73 3.26 -18.93
CA TYR A 237 17.16 3.17 -18.63
C TYR A 237 17.86 4.53 -18.68
N GLU A 238 17.45 5.41 -19.59
CA GLU A 238 17.92 6.80 -19.60
C GLU A 238 17.52 7.54 -18.30
N ALA A 239 16.27 7.40 -17.86
CA ALA A 239 15.81 7.98 -16.60
C ALA A 239 16.57 7.43 -15.38
N ILE A 240 16.79 6.12 -15.33
CA ILE A 240 17.57 5.44 -14.29
C ILE A 240 19.02 5.95 -14.25
N CYS A 241 19.69 6.03 -15.40
CA CYS A 241 21.05 6.56 -15.48
C CYS A 241 21.16 7.98 -14.93
N ASN A 242 20.17 8.83 -15.20
CA ASN A 242 20.12 10.19 -14.65
C ASN A 242 19.87 10.19 -13.14
N LEU A 243 18.95 9.37 -12.64
CA LEU A 243 18.61 9.28 -11.22
C LEU A 243 19.72 8.65 -10.36
N LEU A 244 20.54 7.76 -10.93
CA LEU A 244 21.74 7.25 -10.25
C LEU A 244 22.76 8.37 -9.95
N GLN A 245 22.62 9.54 -10.58
CA GLN A 245 23.41 10.74 -10.33
C GLN A 245 22.65 11.80 -9.51
N ASP A 246 21.48 11.50 -8.94
CA ASP A 246 20.71 12.44 -8.10
C ASP A 246 21.54 12.87 -6.87
N GLN A 247 21.33 14.09 -6.40
CA GLN A 247 22.00 14.61 -5.21
C GLN A 247 21.52 13.91 -3.94
N ASP A 248 20.26 13.48 -3.92
CA ASP A 248 19.67 12.78 -2.79
C ASP A 248 20.10 11.31 -2.78
N LEU A 249 20.57 10.83 -1.61
CA LEU A 249 21.07 9.46 -1.48
C LEU A 249 19.94 8.42 -1.48
N VAL A 250 18.79 8.72 -0.87
CA VAL A 250 17.65 7.79 -0.83
C VAL A 250 17.09 7.57 -2.24
N VAL A 251 16.98 8.64 -3.05
CA VAL A 251 16.59 8.52 -4.48
C VAL A 251 17.56 7.62 -5.24
N ARG A 252 18.87 7.77 -5.02
CA ARG A 252 19.89 6.93 -5.67
C ARG A 252 19.82 5.46 -5.24
N ILE A 253 19.65 5.20 -3.94
CA ILE A 253 19.51 3.84 -3.41
C ILE A 253 18.29 3.17 -4.03
N GLU A 254 17.14 3.83 -4.01
CA GLU A 254 15.89 3.30 -4.61
C GLU A 254 16.04 3.05 -6.12
N THR A 255 16.72 3.96 -6.82
CA THR A 255 16.98 3.80 -8.25
C THR A 255 17.84 2.57 -8.52
N ALA A 256 18.85 2.31 -7.68
CA ALA A 256 19.72 1.15 -7.81
C ALA A 256 18.99 -0.18 -7.53
N THR A 257 17.98 -0.18 -6.65
CA THR A 257 17.16 -1.36 -6.32
C THR A 257 16.02 -1.62 -7.31
N THR A 258 15.70 -0.66 -8.17
CA THR A 258 14.66 -0.78 -9.21
C THR A 258 15.05 -1.68 -10.39
N LEU A 259 16.36 -1.93 -10.59
CA LEU A 259 16.92 -2.78 -11.64
C LEU A 259 16.94 -4.27 -11.26
#